data_AF-A0AAV9ACT8-F1
#
_entry.id   AF-A0AAV9ACT8-F1
#
_cell.length_a   1.000
_cell.length_b   1.000
_cell.length_c   1.000
_cell.angle_alpha   90.00
_cell.angle_beta   90.00
_cell.angle_gamma   90.00
#
_symmetry.space_group_name_H-M   'P 1'
#
loop_
_entity.id
_entity.type
_entity.pdbx_description
1 polymer ?
#
loop_
_entity_poly.entity_id
_entity_poly.type
_entity_poly.pdbx_seq_one_letter_code
_entity_poly.pdbx_strand_id
1 'polypeptide(L)'
;MTEMQAMGSMRRIKQCAHELLTIGEMGDDDESWELMESDLRLKSVFFFIDFNRLISGALDEANKTVLTGLADELLYYMHELSNSVKSRSIPETQESYADAAVVLQQVMDALITPSLLDSEDQEENSSS
;
A
#
# COMPACT_ATOMS: atom_id res chain seq x y z
N MET A 1 9.40 -13.46 -10.25
CA MET A 1 7.95 -13.17 -10.26
C MET A 1 7.52 -12.98 -11.70
N THR A 2 6.32 -13.41 -12.13
CA THR A 2 5.87 -13.06 -13.48
C THR A 2 5.34 -11.63 -13.51
N GLU A 3 5.44 -10.97 -14.66
CA GLU A 3 4.92 -9.61 -14.86
C GLU A 3 3.42 -9.53 -14.53
N MET A 4 2.63 -10.54 -14.93
CA MET A 4 1.21 -10.63 -14.61
C MET A 4 0.94 -10.69 -13.09
N GLN A 5 1.77 -11.42 -12.34
CA GLN A 5 1.66 -11.48 -10.88
C GLN A 5 2.00 -10.13 -10.24
N ALA A 6 3.07 -9.47 -10.70
CA ALA A 6 3.47 -8.15 -10.23
C ALA A 6 2.38 -7.10 -10.49
N MET A 7 1.85 -7.04 -11.72
CA MET A 7 0.73 -6.16 -12.07
C MET A 7 -0.51 -6.43 -11.21
N GLY A 8 -0.82 -7.69 -10.94
CA GLY A 8 -1.92 -8.07 -10.06
C GLY A 8 -1.74 -7.54 -8.63
N SER A 9 -0.53 -7.68 -8.07
CA SER A 9 -0.17 -7.15 -6.75
C SER A 9 -0.27 -5.62 -6.71
N MET A 10 0.33 -4.93 -7.69
CA MET A 10 0.27 -3.46 -7.77
C MET A 10 -1.16 -2.95 -7.85
N ARG A 11 -2.03 -3.60 -8.64
CA ARG A 11 -3.45 -3.23 -8.75
C ARG A 11 -4.18 -3.37 -7.43
N ARG A 12 -3.96 -4.46 -6.68
CA ARG A 12 -4.61 -4.66 -5.37
C ARG A 12 -4.11 -3.67 -4.32
N ILE A 13 -2.81 -3.41 -4.27
CA ILE A 13 -2.24 -2.38 -3.39
C ILE A 13 -2.87 -1.02 -3.69
N LYS A 14 -2.89 -0.60 -4.96
CA LYS A 14 -3.49 0.67 -5.37
C LYS A 14 -4.97 0.75 -5.04
N GLN A 15 -5.72 -0.33 -5.26
CA GLN A 15 -7.14 -0.38 -4.94
C GLN A 15 -7.38 -0.22 -3.43
N CYS A 16 -6.63 -0.94 -2.59
CA CYS A 16 -6.73 -0.82 -1.13
C CYS A 16 -6.36 0.60 -0.68
N ALA A 17 -5.30 1.18 -1.25
CA ALA A 17 -4.86 2.52 -0.89
C ALA A 17 -5.87 3.59 -1.30
N HIS A 18 -6.42 3.49 -2.51
CA HIS A 18 -7.48 4.36 -2.97
C HIS A 18 -8.72 4.29 -2.07
N GLU A 19 -9.19 3.09 -1.74
CA GLU A 19 -10.36 2.92 -0.86
C GLU A 19 -10.17 3.61 0.50
N LEU A 20 -8.99 3.47 1.10
CA LEU A 20 -8.64 4.12 2.37
C LEU A 20 -8.53 5.65 2.26
N LEU A 21 -8.03 6.17 1.13
CA LEU A 21 -7.95 7.61 0.87
C LEU A 21 -9.32 8.24 0.62
N THR A 22 -10.29 7.46 0.12
CA THR A 22 -11.64 7.93 -0.20
C THR A 22 -12.65 7.68 0.92
N ILE A 23 -12.21 7.44 2.15
CA ILE A 23 -13.14 7.12 3.24
C ILE A 23 -14.07 8.31 3.51
N GLY A 24 -15.36 8.02 3.60
CA GLY A 24 -16.41 9.01 3.86
C GLY A 24 -16.52 9.38 5.33
N GLU A 25 -17.63 10.03 5.69
CA GLU A 25 -17.95 10.26 7.10
C GLU A 25 -18.03 8.94 7.88
N MET A 26 -17.38 8.92 9.04
CA MET A 26 -17.32 7.78 9.94
C MET A 26 -18.62 7.67 10.74
N GLY A 27 -19.25 6.51 10.72
CA GLY A 27 -20.35 6.20 11.62
C GLY A 27 -19.85 6.03 13.05
N ASP A 28 -20.65 6.47 14.03
CA ASP A 28 -20.36 6.34 15.48
C ASP A 28 -21.30 5.32 16.13
N ASP A 29 -21.48 4.19 15.47
CA ASP A 29 -22.25 3.05 15.97
C ASP A 29 -21.36 1.79 15.97
N ASP A 30 -21.75 0.80 16.78
CA ASP A 30 -20.95 -0.42 16.98
C ASP A 30 -20.68 -1.17 15.66
N GLU A 31 -21.67 -1.23 14.77
CA GLU A 31 -21.57 -1.92 13.49
C GLU A 31 -20.55 -1.22 12.56
N SER A 32 -20.58 0.12 12.52
CA SER A 32 -19.61 0.93 11.78
C SER A 32 -18.18 0.71 12.26
N TRP A 33 -17.95 0.68 13.58
CA TRP A 33 -16.62 0.43 14.16
C TRP A 33 -16.11 -0.99 13.86
N GLU A 34 -16.96 -2.02 14.01
CA GLU A 34 -16.61 -3.41 13.71
C GLU A 34 -16.31 -3.61 12.22
N LEU A 35 -17.09 -2.99 11.35
CA LEU A 35 -16.87 -3.03 9.91
C LEU A 35 -15.52 -2.42 9.55
N MET A 36 -15.19 -1.25 10.09
CA MET A 36 -13.93 -0.57 9.82
C MET A 36 -12.73 -1.36 10.35
N GLU A 37 -12.82 -1.96 11.54
CA GLU A 37 -11.77 -2.85 12.06
C GLU A 37 -11.55 -4.04 11.12
N SER A 38 -12.64 -4.67 10.66
CA SER A 38 -12.57 -5.82 9.77
C SER A 38 -11.99 -5.48 8.39
N ASP A 39 -12.34 -4.31 7.85
CA ASP A 39 -11.87 -3.82 6.55
C ASP A 39 -10.37 -3.47 6.61
N LEU A 40 -9.95 -2.73 7.65
CA LEU A 40 -8.54 -2.41 7.88
C LEU A 40 -7.68 -3.67 8.02
N ARG A 41 -8.17 -4.68 8.75
CA ARG A 41 -7.47 -5.96 8.88
C ARG A 41 -7.32 -6.66 7.53
N LEU A 42 -8.38 -6.71 6.72
CA LEU A 42 -8.34 -7.32 5.40
C LEU A 42 -7.35 -6.61 4.47
N LYS A 43 -7.40 -5.28 4.43
CA LYS A 43 -6.50 -4.45 3.61
C LYS A 43 -5.04 -4.59 4.05
N SER A 44 -4.78 -4.64 5.35
CA SER A 44 -3.44 -4.88 5.91
C SER A 44 -2.85 -6.21 5.44
N VAL A 45 -3.67 -7.27 5.37
CA VAL A 45 -3.26 -8.56 4.82
C VAL A 45 -2.93 -8.48 3.34
N PHE A 46 -3.73 -7.75 2.54
CA PHE A 46 -3.41 -7.54 1.12
C PHE A 46 -2.12 -6.76 0.93
N PHE A 47 -1.93 -5.66 1.67
CA PHE A 47 -0.67 -4.92 1.64
C PHE A 47 0.51 -5.82 1.98
N PHE A 48 0.46 -6.53 3.10
CA PHE A 48 1.54 -7.41 3.52
C PHE A 48 1.88 -8.44 2.44
N ILE A 49 0.88 -9.18 1.94
CA ILE A 49 1.11 -10.25 0.95
C ILE A 49 1.66 -9.67 -0.36
N ASP A 50 1.07 -8.59 -0.86
CA ASP A 50 1.39 -8.06 -2.17
C ASP A 50 2.70 -7.26 -2.16
N PHE A 51 3.04 -6.54 -1.09
CA PHE A 51 4.37 -5.94 -0.94
C PHE A 51 5.46 -7.00 -0.83
N ASN A 52 5.27 -8.06 0.00
CA ASN A 52 6.25 -9.15 0.09
C ASN A 52 6.49 -9.80 -1.27
N ARG A 53 5.44 -9.94 -2.08
CA ARG A 53 5.55 -10.41 -3.46
C ARG A 53 6.40 -9.47 -4.31
N LEU A 54 6.09 -8.18 -4.34
CA LEU A 54 6.84 -7.21 -5.14
C LEU A 54 8.31 -7.12 -4.69
N ILE A 55 8.58 -7.09 -3.38
CA ILE A 55 9.94 -7.07 -2.82
C ILE A 55 10.71 -8.33 -3.23
N SER A 56 10.10 -9.51 -3.06
CA SER A 56 10.74 -10.78 -3.45
C SER A 56 10.94 -10.92 -4.96
N GLY A 57 10.12 -10.22 -5.75
CA GLY A 57 10.12 -10.23 -7.21
C GLY A 57 11.01 -9.19 -7.86
N ALA A 58 11.46 -8.17 -7.11
CA ALA A 58 12.26 -7.07 -7.64
C ALA A 58 13.66 -7.54 -8.06
N LEU A 59 14.11 -7.03 -9.22
CA LEU A 59 15.33 -7.48 -9.88
C LEU A 59 16.59 -6.83 -9.30
N ASP A 60 16.50 -5.57 -8.89
CA ASP A 60 17.60 -4.80 -8.32
C ASP A 60 17.36 -4.42 -6.85
N GLU A 61 18.45 -4.17 -6.14
CA GLU A 61 18.43 -3.84 -4.71
C GLU A 61 17.88 -2.44 -4.42
N ALA A 62 17.93 -1.51 -5.39
CA ALA A 62 17.38 -0.17 -5.20
C ALA A 62 15.85 -0.24 -5.11
N ASN A 63 15.21 -0.95 -6.04
CA ASN A 63 13.77 -1.18 -6.03
C ASN A 63 13.33 -1.99 -4.80
N LYS A 64 14.09 -3.01 -4.39
CA LYS A 64 13.80 -3.72 -3.12
C LYS A 64 13.84 -2.81 -1.91
N THR A 65 14.82 -1.92 -1.84
CA THR A 65 14.97 -0.97 -0.73
C THR A 65 13.80 -0.01 -0.68
N VAL A 66 13.40 0.56 -1.82
CA VAL A 66 12.23 1.45 -1.92
C VAL A 66 10.95 0.73 -1.52
N LEU A 67 10.70 -0.46 -2.07
CA LEU A 67 9.50 -1.24 -1.77
C LEU A 67 9.43 -1.68 -0.31
N THR A 68 10.57 -2.06 0.28
CA THR A 68 10.65 -2.43 1.70
C THR A 68 10.35 -1.22 2.59
N GLY A 69 10.96 -0.06 2.30
CA GLY A 69 10.72 1.16 3.07
C GLY A 69 9.24 1.58 3.05
N LEU A 70 8.62 1.57 1.86
CA LEU A 70 7.19 1.87 1.71
C LEU A 70 6.31 0.86 2.45
N ALA A 71 6.68 -0.44 2.41
CA ALA A 71 5.93 -1.48 3.09
C ALA A 71 5.99 -1.33 4.62
N ASP A 72 7.19 -1.10 5.16
CA ASP A 72 7.40 -0.94 6.60
C ASP A 72 6.65 0.29 7.13
N GLU A 73 6.77 1.42 6.43
CA GLU A 73 6.10 2.66 6.80
C GLU A 73 4.58 2.51 6.71
N LEU A 74 4.06 1.96 5.61
CA LEU A 74 2.62 1.73 5.46
C LEU A 74 2.07 0.81 6.55
N LEU A 75 2.74 -0.30 6.84
CA LEU A 75 2.26 -1.25 7.85
C LEU A 75 2.31 -0.67 9.26
N TYR A 76 3.26 0.23 9.55
CA TYR A 76 3.28 0.99 10.79
C TYR A 76 2.04 1.88 10.92
N TYR A 77 1.74 2.72 9.92
CA TYR A 77 0.57 3.60 10.00
C TYR A 77 -0.77 2.84 9.97
N MET A 78 -0.83 1.72 9.26
CA MET A 78 -2.00 0.83 9.30
C MET A 78 -2.20 0.21 10.70
N HIS A 79 -1.12 -0.08 11.42
CA HIS A 79 -1.18 -0.55 12.81
C HIS A 79 -1.70 0.54 13.75
N GLU A 80 -1.17 1.77 13.64
CA GLU A 80 -1.63 2.90 14.46
C GLU A 80 -3.12 3.22 14.19
N LEU A 81 -3.52 3.26 12.92
CA LEU A 81 -4.92 3.43 12.54
C LEU A 81 -5.81 2.31 13.10
N SER A 82 -5.36 1.05 13.05
CA SER A 82 -6.10 -0.06 13.66
C SER A 82 -6.26 0.10 15.17
N ASN A 83 -5.27 0.66 15.87
CA ASN A 83 -5.36 0.90 17.31
C ASN A 83 -6.38 2.00 17.63
N SER A 84 -6.39 3.08 16.85
CA SER A 84 -7.38 4.17 16.99
C SER A 84 -8.81 3.70 16.69
N VAL A 85 -8.99 2.84 15.67
CA VAL A 85 -10.30 2.22 15.40
C VAL A 85 -10.75 1.32 16.55
N LYS A 86 -9.84 0.56 17.17
CA LYS A 86 -10.14 -0.27 18.34
C LYS A 86 -10.47 0.55 19.59
N SER A 87 -9.86 1.73 19.74
CA SER A 87 -10.20 2.66 20.84
C SER A 87 -11.58 3.31 20.62
N ARG A 88 -12.13 3.22 19.40
CA ARG A 88 -13.41 3.83 18.98
C ARG A 88 -13.44 5.34 19.24
N SER A 89 -12.28 5.97 19.12
CA SER A 89 -12.11 7.41 19.29
C SER A 89 -12.11 8.07 17.91
N ILE A 90 -13.17 8.81 17.60
CA ILE A 90 -13.26 9.56 16.33
C ILE A 90 -12.06 10.49 16.15
N PRO A 91 -11.66 11.33 17.13
CA PRO A 91 -10.53 12.23 16.96
C PRO A 91 -9.21 11.50 16.68
N GLU A 92 -8.92 10.43 17.45
CA GLU A 92 -7.70 9.63 17.23
C GLU A 92 -7.71 8.94 15.88
N THR A 93 -8.86 8.43 15.46
CA THR A 93 -8.99 7.74 14.17
C THR A 93 -8.83 8.72 13.02
N GLN A 94 -9.36 9.93 13.12
CA GLN A 94 -9.16 10.99 12.12
C GLN A 94 -7.69 11.41 12.01
N GLU A 95 -7.01 11.58 13.14
CA GLU A 95 -5.58 11.89 13.18
C GLU A 95 -4.76 10.77 12.53
N SER A 96 -5.02 9.52 12.92
CA SER A 96 -4.33 8.36 12.33
C SER A 96 -4.62 8.18 10.84
N TYR A 97 -5.83 8.53 10.37
CA TYR A 97 -6.14 8.55 8.93
C TYR A 97 -5.32 9.61 8.20
N ALA A 98 -5.20 10.82 8.75
CA ALA A 98 -4.43 11.89 8.14
C ALA A 98 -2.95 11.50 8.01
N ASP A 99 -2.39 10.87 9.03
CA ASP A 99 -1.02 10.36 9.02
C ASP A 99 -0.86 9.24 7.98
N ALA A 100 -1.76 8.25 7.98
CA ALA A 100 -1.73 7.16 7.01
C ALA A 100 -1.91 7.64 5.55
N ALA A 101 -2.71 8.69 5.33
CA ALA A 101 -3.01 9.22 4.00
C ALA A 101 -1.74 9.69 3.26
N VAL A 102 -0.76 10.24 3.98
CA VAL A 102 0.52 10.68 3.39
C VAL A 102 1.24 9.49 2.75
N VAL A 103 1.35 8.38 3.49
CA VAL A 103 2.07 7.18 3.03
C VAL A 103 1.27 6.43 1.97
N LEU A 104 -0.05 6.38 2.10
CA LEU A 104 -0.93 5.83 1.07
C LEU A 104 -0.75 6.57 -0.27
N GLN A 105 -0.62 7.90 -0.24
CA GLN A 105 -0.35 8.69 -1.45
C GLN A 105 1.04 8.38 -2.03
N GLN A 106 2.07 8.27 -1.20
CA GLN A 106 3.42 7.88 -1.65
C GLN A 106 3.42 6.50 -2.32
N VAL A 107 2.68 5.54 -1.75
CA VAL A 107 2.50 4.20 -2.34
C VAL A 107 1.82 4.28 -3.70
N MET A 108 0.77 5.10 -3.83
CA MET A 108 0.11 5.33 -5.11
C MET A 108 1.08 5.89 -6.15
N ASP A 109 1.85 6.91 -5.78
CA ASP A 109 2.81 7.60 -6.66
C ASP A 109 3.95 6.68 -7.09
N ALA A 110 4.54 5.93 -6.14
CA ALA A 110 5.62 4.99 -6.43
C ALA A 110 5.18 3.95 -7.46
N LEU A 111 3.99 3.37 -7.29
CA LEU A 111 3.50 2.30 -8.16
C LEU A 111 2.91 2.81 -9.49
N ILE A 112 2.75 4.13 -9.70
CA ILE A 112 2.35 4.73 -10.99
C ILE A 112 3.50 4.67 -12.01
N THR A 113 4.75 4.64 -11.56
CA THR A 113 5.91 4.74 -12.45
C THR A 113 6.24 3.39 -13.10
N PRO A 114 6.23 3.29 -14.45
CA PRO A 114 6.59 2.06 -15.18
C PRO A 114 8.02 1.57 -14.90
N SER A 115 8.90 2.46 -14.45
CA SER A 115 10.32 2.18 -14.19
C SER A 115 10.59 1.14 -13.10
N LEU A 116 9.59 0.73 -12.32
CA LEU A 116 9.70 -0.40 -11.38
C LEU A 116 9.67 -1.77 -12.09
N LEU A 117 9.32 -1.80 -13.38
CA LEU A 117 9.22 -3.00 -14.20
C LEU A 117 10.13 -2.97 -15.44
N ASP A 118 10.71 -1.82 -15.79
CA ASP A 118 11.57 -1.68 -16.96
C ASP A 118 13.04 -2.00 -16.62
N SER A 119 13.43 -3.25 -16.84
CA SER A 119 14.81 -3.59 -17.17
C SER A 119 14.79 -4.47 -18.41
N GLU A 120 15.47 -4.01 -19.48
CA GLU A 120 15.51 -4.49 -20.88
C GLU A 120 14.59 -3.62 -21.77
N ASP A 121 15.09 -2.62 -22.52
CA ASP A 121 16.03 -2.75 -23.64
C ASP A 121 17.04 -1.58 -23.76
N GLN A 122 18.33 -1.86 -23.53
CA GLN A 122 19.44 -1.10 -24.12
C GLN A 122 20.58 -2.05 -24.53
N GLU A 123 20.29 -2.99 -25.42
CA GLU A 123 21.31 -3.59 -26.28
C GLU A 123 20.73 -3.66 -27.70
N GLU A 124 21.21 -2.77 -28.57
CA GLU A 124 21.29 -2.89 -30.04
C GLU A 124 21.22 -1.50 -30.68
N ASN A 125 22.27 -0.70 -30.52
CA ASN A 125 22.73 0.13 -31.65
C ASN A 125 24.17 0.63 -31.46
N SER A 126 25.14 -0.21 -31.79
CA SER A 126 26.48 0.23 -32.18
C SER A 126 27.14 -0.87 -33.00
N SER A 127 26.61 -1.09 -34.20
CA SER A 127 27.35 -1.70 -35.30
C SER A 127 26.70 -1.30 -36.62
N SER A 128 27.17 -0.19 -37.18
CA SER A 128 27.30 0.06 -38.63
C SER A 128 28.25 1.22 -38.85
#